data_AF-A0A3E4Q4B8-F1
#
_entry.id   AF-A0A3E4Q4B8-F1
#
_cell.length_a   1.000
_cell.length_b   1.000
_cell.length_c   1.000
_cell.angle_alpha   90.00
_cell.angle_beta   90.00
_cell.angle_gamma   90.00
#
_symmetry.space_group_name_H-M   'P 1'
#
loop_
_entity.id
_entity.type
_entity.pdbx_description
1 polymer ?
#
loop_
_entity_poly.entity_id
_entity_poly.type
_entity_poly.pdbx_seq_one_letter_code
_entity_poly.pdbx_strand_id
1 'polypeptide(L)'
;MISEPLSQYEEILKDAIRTSMKESGAKLAKTFQTLLIEILTLYMILPRKINFTQMARYGKHGEQTYRQNFNRKKKDCIDWLLLNLSLARRVLDMDGLLAIAIDP
;
A
#
# COMPACT_ATOMS: atom_id res chain seq x y z
N MET A 1 -16.73 -5.59 15.46
CA MET A 1 -16.64 -4.13 15.27
C MET A 1 -15.26 -3.71 14.69
N ILE A 2 -14.74 -4.45 13.69
CA ILE A 2 -13.43 -4.18 13.04
C ILE A 2 -13.60 -3.64 11.60
N SER A 3 -14.82 -3.74 11.05
CA SER A 3 -15.10 -3.39 9.66
C SER A 3 -14.92 -1.91 9.34
N GLU A 4 -15.27 -1.02 10.27
CA GLU A 4 -15.27 0.42 10.02
C GLU A 4 -13.85 1.04 9.96
N PRO A 5 -12.92 0.74 10.91
CA PRO A 5 -11.53 1.17 10.78
C PRO A 5 -10.83 0.63 9.52
N LEU A 6 -11.16 -0.62 9.13
CA LEU A 6 -10.56 -1.23 7.95
C LEU A 6 -11.07 -0.59 6.65
N SER A 7 -12.36 -0.31 6.56
CA SER A 7 -12.95 0.44 5.44
C SER A 7 -12.34 1.83 5.31
N GLN A 8 -12.12 2.53 6.42
CA GLN A 8 -11.44 3.82 6.41
C GLN A 8 -10.01 3.70 5.89
N TYR A 9 -9.27 2.69 6.34
CA TYR A 9 -7.91 2.43 5.86
C TYR A 9 -7.86 2.13 4.36
N GLU A 10 -8.79 1.33 3.83
CA GLU A 10 -8.89 1.07 2.39
C GLU A 10 -9.11 2.36 1.57
N GLU A 11 -9.95 3.28 2.04
CA GLU A 11 -10.14 4.58 1.36
C GLU A 11 -8.88 5.45 1.39
N ILE A 12 -8.15 5.46 2.52
CA ILE A 12 -6.86 6.15 2.63
C ILE A 12 -5.86 5.60 1.61
N LEU A 13 -5.79 4.27 1.47
CA LEU A 13 -4.91 3.62 0.50
C LEU A 13 -5.31 3.96 -0.94
N LYS A 14 -6.61 3.95 -1.27
CA LYS A 14 -7.10 4.32 -2.62
C LYS A 14 -6.68 5.73 -2.99
N ASP A 15 -6.84 6.68 -2.08
CA ASP A 15 -6.47 8.07 -2.33
C ASP A 15 -4.95 8.28 -2.42
N ALA A 16 -4.17 7.59 -1.59
CA ALA A 16 -2.71 7.66 -1.64
C ALA A 16 -2.15 7.04 -2.94
N ILE A 17 -2.67 5.89 -3.35
CA ILE A 17 -2.31 5.26 -4.63
C ILE A 17 -2.67 6.19 -5.80
N ARG A 18 -3.86 6.78 -5.80
CA ARG A 18 -4.27 7.73 -6.85
C ARG A 18 -3.35 8.95 -6.91
N THR A 19 -3.01 9.54 -5.76
CA THR A 19 -2.12 10.70 -5.68
C THR A 19 -0.72 10.37 -6.18
N SER A 20 -0.12 9.27 -5.70
CA SER A 20 1.20 8.83 -6.14
C SER A 20 1.27 8.54 -7.66
N MET A 21 0.21 7.96 -8.24
CA MET A 21 0.12 7.72 -9.68
C MET A 21 -0.02 9.02 -10.48
N LYS A 22 -0.75 10.01 -9.96
CA LYS A 22 -0.89 11.34 -10.57
C LYS A 22 0.46 12.07 -10.59
N GLU A 23 1.20 12.05 -9.49
CA GLU A 23 2.49 12.73 -9.36
C GLU A 23 3.62 12.05 -10.17
N SER A 24 3.65 10.71 -10.20
CA SER A 24 4.62 9.95 -11.01
C SER A 24 4.30 9.91 -12.50
N GLY A 25 3.06 10.20 -12.91
CA GLY A 25 2.56 9.96 -14.26
C GLY A 25 2.40 8.46 -14.61
N ALA A 26 2.55 7.56 -13.63
CA ALA A 26 2.47 6.12 -13.84
C ALA A 26 1.04 5.67 -14.14
N LYS A 27 0.88 4.79 -15.13
CA LYS A 27 -0.40 4.15 -15.48
C LYS A 27 -0.40 2.70 -15.04
N LEU A 28 -0.83 2.47 -13.81
CA LEU A 28 -0.90 1.12 -13.22
C LEU A 28 -2.26 0.49 -13.49
N ALA A 29 -2.25 -0.80 -13.85
CA ALA A 29 -3.48 -1.56 -14.09
C ALA A 29 -4.39 -1.57 -12.86
N LYS A 30 -5.70 -1.47 -13.05
CA LYS A 30 -6.68 -1.48 -11.95
C LYS A 30 -6.58 -2.75 -11.10
N THR A 31 -6.30 -3.89 -11.72
CA THR A 31 -6.07 -5.17 -11.04
C THR A 31 -4.87 -5.11 -10.08
N PHE A 32 -3.80 -4.42 -10.48
CA PHE A 32 -2.65 -4.20 -9.60
C PHE A 32 -3.00 -3.29 -8.42
N GLN A 33 -3.74 -2.21 -8.65
CA GLN A 33 -4.16 -1.30 -7.58
C GLN A 33 -5.00 -2.04 -6.53
N THR A 34 -5.99 -2.84 -6.97
CA THR A 34 -6.81 -3.66 -6.08
C THR A 34 -5.97 -4.66 -5.28
N LEU A 35 -5.02 -5.34 -5.95
CA LEU A 35 -4.14 -6.31 -5.29
C LEU A 35 -3.21 -5.63 -4.28
N LEU A 36 -2.70 -4.43 -4.58
CA LEU A 36 -1.86 -3.67 -3.67
C LEU A 36 -2.62 -3.24 -2.41
N ILE A 37 -3.86 -2.75 -2.56
CA ILE A 37 -4.72 -2.42 -1.42
C ILE A 37 -4.93 -3.66 -0.55
N GLU A 38 -5.27 -4.80 -1.16
CA GLU A 38 -5.46 -6.04 -0.42
C GLU A 38 -4.19 -6.48 0.33
N ILE A 39 -3.02 -6.41 -0.30
CA ILE A 39 -1.73 -6.73 0.34
C ILE A 39 -1.48 -5.83 1.55
N LEU A 40 -1.65 -4.51 1.42
CA LEU A 40 -1.43 -3.56 2.51
C LEU A 40 -2.45 -3.76 3.65
N THR A 41 -3.71 -4.06 3.32
CA THR A 41 -4.74 -4.47 4.29
C THR A 41 -4.34 -5.75 5.03
N LEU A 42 -3.80 -6.76 4.34
CA LEU A 42 -3.29 -7.98 4.98
C LEU A 42 -2.11 -7.70 5.92
N TYR A 43 -1.23 -6.75 5.57
CA TYR A 43 -0.16 -6.28 6.45
C TYR A 43 -0.67 -5.66 7.74
N MET A 44 -1.83 -5.00 7.72
CA MET A 44 -2.43 -4.42 8.92
C MET A 44 -3.12 -5.45 9.81
N ILE A 45 -3.71 -6.50 9.22
CA ILE A 45 -4.53 -7.48 9.96
C ILE A 45 -3.67 -8.62 10.54
N LEU A 46 -2.61 -9.03 9.84
CA LEU A 46 -1.83 -10.22 10.22
C LEU A 46 -0.71 -9.84 11.21
N PRO A 47 -0.74 -10.33 12.46
CA PRO A 47 0.14 -9.87 13.55
C PRO A 47 1.57 -10.46 13.50
N ARG A 48 1.96 -11.14 12.43
CA ARG A 48 3.22 -11.91 12.33
C ARG A 48 3.90 -11.64 10.99
N LYS A 49 5.16 -12.08 10.85
CA LYS A 49 5.85 -12.13 9.55
C LYS A 49 4.94 -12.79 8.52
N ILE A 50 4.57 -12.01 7.50
CA ILE A 50 3.65 -12.43 6.45
C ILE A 50 4.45 -13.08 5.33
N ASN A 51 4.07 -14.28 4.95
CA ASN A 51 4.54 -14.93 3.72
C ASN A 51 3.40 -15.11 2.71
N PHE A 52 3.74 -15.50 1.48
CA PHE A 52 2.74 -15.63 0.41
C PHE A 52 1.67 -16.69 0.71
N THR A 53 2.01 -17.76 1.42
CA THR A 53 1.05 -18.80 1.81
C THR A 53 0.02 -18.25 2.80
N GLN A 54 0.44 -17.38 3.73
CA GLN A 54 -0.49 -16.68 4.62
C GLN A 54 -1.36 -15.67 3.87
N MET A 55 -0.78 -14.92 2.92
CA MET A 55 -1.58 -14.04 2.04
C MET A 55 -2.64 -14.84 1.28
N ALA A 56 -2.30 -16.01 0.74
CA ALA A 56 -3.25 -16.88 0.07
C ALA A 56 -4.34 -17.46 1.00
N ARG A 57 -4.00 -17.66 2.27
CA ARG A 57 -4.96 -18.17 3.27
C ARG A 57 -5.99 -17.12 3.70
N TYR A 58 -5.57 -15.86 3.81
CA TYR A 58 -6.41 -14.79 4.37
C TYR A 58 -6.90 -13.77 3.35
N GLY A 59 -6.28 -13.72 2.17
CA GLY A 59 -6.69 -12.88 1.06
C GLY A 59 -7.59 -13.60 0.06
N LYS A 60 -7.82 -12.94 -1.07
CA LYS A 60 -8.78 -13.39 -2.10
C LYS A 60 -8.13 -14.17 -3.25
N HIS A 61 -6.80 -14.21 -3.30
CA HIS A 61 -6.04 -14.72 -4.44
C HIS A 61 -5.14 -15.89 -4.06
N GLY A 62 -4.67 -16.64 -5.05
CA GLY A 62 -3.68 -17.69 -4.83
C GLY A 62 -2.28 -17.13 -4.53
N GLU A 63 -1.42 -17.96 -3.92
CA GLU A 63 -0.05 -17.59 -3.55
C GLU A 63 0.73 -16.94 -4.71
N GLN A 64 0.59 -17.52 -5.90
CA GLN A 64 1.30 -17.10 -7.10
C GLN A 64 0.94 -15.67 -7.52
N THR A 65 -0.31 -15.24 -7.30
CA THR A 65 -0.75 -13.87 -7.60
C THR A 65 -0.02 -12.86 -6.73
N TYR A 66 0.11 -13.13 -5.43
CA TYR A 66 0.90 -12.27 -4.54
C TYR A 66 2.37 -12.28 -4.94
N ARG A 67 2.96 -13.46 -5.17
CA ARG A 67 4.38 -13.58 -5.56
C ARG A 67 4.70 -12.76 -6.83
N GLN A 68 3.85 -12.85 -7.85
CA GLN A 68 4.04 -12.09 -9.09
C GLN A 68 3.95 -10.58 -8.86
N ASN A 69 3.16 -10.13 -7.87
CA ASN A 69 3.06 -8.72 -7.51
C ASN A 69 4.39 -8.13 -7.01
N PHE A 70 5.15 -8.90 -6.22
CA PHE A 70 6.45 -8.46 -5.71
C PHE A 70 7.58 -8.52 -6.75
N ASN A 71 7.40 -9.29 -7.82
CA ASN A 71 8.39 -9.44 -8.90
C ASN A 71 8.11 -8.54 -10.11
N ARG A 72 7.31 -7.49 -9.96
CA ARG A 72 7.01 -6.55 -11.06
C ARG A 72 8.24 -5.71 -11.41
N LYS A 73 8.38 -5.37 -12.70
CA LYS A 73 9.40 -4.42 -13.16
C LYS A 73 9.12 -3.05 -12.55
N LYS A 74 10.16 -2.26 -12.28
CA LYS A 74 10.04 -0.91 -11.69
C LYS A 74 9.01 -0.02 -12.41
N LYS A 75 8.99 -0.06 -13.75
CA LYS A 75 8.05 0.71 -14.59
C LYS A 75 6.58 0.29 -14.44
N ASP A 76 6.32 -0.93 -13.96
CA ASP A 76 5.00 -1.53 -13.78
C ASP A 76 4.62 -1.62 -12.30
N CYS A 77 5.37 -0.93 -11.43
CA CYS A 77 5.22 -0.89 -9.97
C CYS A 77 4.83 0.52 -9.52
N ILE A 78 4.36 0.63 -8.29
CA ILE A 78 4.06 1.93 -7.68
C ILE A 78 5.36 2.66 -7.30
N ASP A 79 5.33 3.99 -7.38
CA ASP A 79 6.36 4.81 -6.77
C ASP A 79 6.16 4.79 -5.25
N TRP A 80 6.94 3.95 -4.57
CA TRP A 80 6.87 3.78 -3.12
C TRP A 80 7.19 5.07 -2.35
N LEU A 81 8.05 5.94 -2.89
CA LEU A 81 8.39 7.20 -2.23
C LEU A 81 7.20 8.15 -2.27
N LEU A 82 6.56 8.29 -3.44
CA LEU A 82 5.38 9.14 -3.58
C LEU A 82 4.16 8.58 -2.84
N LEU A 83 4.02 7.25 -2.78
CA LEU A 83 2.99 6.62 -1.95
C LEU A 83 3.20 6.97 -0.47
N ASN A 84 4.41 6.77 0.06
CA ASN A 84 4.74 7.10 1.45
C ASN A 84 4.58 8.59 1.73
N LEU A 85 5.00 9.46 0.80
CA LEU A 85 4.82 10.90 0.91
C LEU A 85 3.34 11.28 0.96
N SER A 86 2.50 10.68 0.11
CA SER A 86 1.05 10.92 0.13
C SER A 86 0.40 10.50 1.45
N LEU A 87 0.87 9.41 2.07
CA LEU A 87 0.38 8.98 3.38
C LEU A 87 0.87 9.92 4.48
N ALA A 88 2.15 10.30 4.45
CA ALA A 88 2.75 11.21 5.43
C ALA A 88 2.04 12.57 5.44
N ARG A 89 1.76 13.16 4.27
CA ARG A 89 1.03 14.44 4.13
C ARG A 89 -0.37 14.42 4.75
N ARG A 90 -0.99 13.24 4.89
CA ARG A 90 -2.31 13.11 5.50
C ARG A 90 -2.25 13.18 7.04
N VAL A 91 -1.17 12.69 7.62
CA VAL A 91 -1.02 12.52 9.08
C VAL A 91 -0.17 13.61 9.69
N LEU A 92 0.80 14.12 8.95
CA LEU A 92 1.71 15.17 9.37
C LEU A 92 1.17 16.53 8.93
N ASP A 93 1.21 17.49 9.84
CA ASP A 93 1.02 18.90 9.49
C ASP A 93 2.26 19.38 8.74
N MET A 94 2.19 19.32 7.41
CA MET A 94 3.31 19.64 6.53
C MET A 94 3.62 21.14 6.47
N ASP A 95 2.75 21.99 7.02
CA ASP A 95 2.96 23.43 7.09
C ASP A 95 3.79 23.84 8.33
N GLY A 96 4.03 22.91 9.25
CA GLY A 96 4.86 23.09 10.45
C GLY A 96 6.32 22.63 10.30
N LEU A 97 7.11 22.84 11.37
CA LEU A 97 8.46 22.28 11.47
C LEU A 97 8.38 20.77 11.75
N LEU A 98 8.93 19.96 10.85
CA LEU A 98 9.01 18.50 10.99
C LEU A 98 10.42 18.07 11.42
N ALA A 99 10.50 17.19 12.41
CA ALA A 99 11.74 16.52 12.80
C ALA A 99 11.81 15.14 12.13
N ILE A 100 12.94 14.82 11.49
CA ILE A 100 13.21 13.50 10.90
C ILE A 100 14.25 12.80 11.77
N ALA A 101 13.87 11.68 12.36
CA ALA A 101 14.81 10.77 13.00
C ALA A 101 15.41 9.82 11.95
N ILE A 102 16.73 9.75 11.87
CA ILE A 102 17.46 8.81 11.01
C ILE A 102 18.29 7.91 11.95
N ASP A 103 17.93 6.64 12.02
CA ASP A 103 18.63 5.61 12.79
C ASP A 103 19.16 4.55 11.80
N PRO A 104 20.47 4.25 11.78
CA PRO A 104 21.08 3.32 10.82
C PRO A 104 20.72 1.83 10.98
#